data_AF-A0A0F9MNN5-F1
#
_entry.id   AF-A0A0F9MNN5-F1
#
_cell.length_a   1.000
_cell.length_b   1.000
_cell.length_c   1.000
_cell.angle_alpha   90.00
_cell.angle_beta   90.00
_cell.angle_gamma   90.00
#
_symmetry.space_group_name_H-M   'P 1'
#
loop_
_entity.id
_entity.type
_entity.pdbx_description
1 polymer ?
#
loop_
_entity_poly.entity_id
_entity_poly.type
_entity_poly.pdbx_seq_one_letter_code
_entity_poly.pdbx_strand_id
1 'polypeptide(L)'
;HTRHATHGSPFRNANNHPFQAGRLTGVHNGVFAGYRRVAPTLTLEGECDSEAIFRMLAKTKHEDGFWGVFDQLSSYNRVVFWDKKVRRLYAYCHDRHGLAFVRDKRLGVVWFATTKRHLPLLPNSVWAQQGALYIMTERGPNGQVKKEIGNATLD
;
A
#
# COMPACT_ATOMS: atom_id res chain seq x y z
N HIS A 1 2.97 -7.00 9.84
CA HIS A 1 2.07 -5.84 10.01
C HIS A 1 1.37 -6.01 11.35
N THR A 2 1.11 -4.93 12.08
CA THR A 2 0.38 -4.96 13.36
C THR A 2 -0.94 -4.23 13.17
N ARG A 3 -2.05 -4.95 13.32
CA ARG A 3 -3.39 -4.43 13.05
C ARG A 3 -3.98 -3.77 14.31
N HIS A 4 -4.47 -2.54 14.14
CA HIS A 4 -5.42 -1.93 15.05
C HIS A 4 -6.81 -1.97 14.38
N ALA A 5 -7.74 -2.74 14.95
CA ALA A 5 -9.02 -3.01 14.30
C ALA A 5 -9.88 -1.75 14.20
N THR A 6 -10.31 -1.40 12.99
CA THR A 6 -11.26 -0.32 12.68
C THR A 6 -12.54 -0.88 12.06
N HIS A 7 -12.37 -1.74 11.05
CA HIS A 7 -13.41 -2.55 10.44
C HIS A 7 -13.13 -4.04 10.69
N GLY A 8 -14.17 -4.78 11.07
CA GLY A 8 -14.14 -6.22 11.32
C GLY A 8 -13.58 -6.61 12.69
N SER A 9 -14.00 -7.76 13.20
CA SER A 9 -13.56 -8.28 14.50
C SER A 9 -12.03 -8.46 14.57
N PRO A 10 -11.36 -8.12 15.70
CA PRO A 10 -9.97 -8.49 15.95
C PRO A 10 -9.77 -9.99 16.18
N PHE A 11 -10.83 -10.71 16.56
CA PHE A 11 -10.78 -12.15 16.86
C PHE A 11 -10.92 -13.03 15.61
N ARG A 12 -11.32 -12.45 14.48
CA ARG A 12 -11.44 -13.16 13.21
C ARG A 12 -10.13 -13.05 12.43
N ASN A 13 -9.43 -14.16 12.29
CA ASN A 13 -8.11 -14.18 11.65
C ASN A 13 -8.13 -13.70 10.17
N ALA A 14 -9.25 -13.92 9.46
CA ALA A 14 -9.43 -13.43 8.09
C ALA A 14 -9.37 -11.90 7.97
N ASN A 15 -9.49 -11.15 9.07
CA ASN A 15 -9.36 -9.70 9.08
C ASN A 15 -7.92 -9.20 9.25
N ASN A 16 -6.96 -10.10 9.46
CA ASN A 16 -5.56 -9.73 9.70
C ASN A 16 -4.77 -9.63 8.40
N HIS A 17 -3.92 -8.61 8.31
CA HIS A 17 -2.97 -8.43 7.20
C HIS A 17 -1.79 -9.40 7.31
N PRO A 18 -1.10 -9.72 6.18
CA PRO A 18 -1.35 -9.25 4.82
C PRO A 18 -2.56 -9.92 4.16
N PHE A 19 -3.24 -9.18 3.29
CA PHE A 19 -4.29 -9.74 2.44
C PHE A 19 -3.70 -10.26 1.13
N GLN A 20 -4.26 -11.37 0.65
CA GLN A 20 -3.97 -11.89 -0.69
C GLN A 20 -5.21 -11.69 -1.58
N ALA A 21 -5.01 -11.07 -2.74
CA ALA A 21 -6.05 -10.88 -3.73
C ALA A 21 -5.47 -11.15 -5.14
N GLY A 22 -5.75 -12.34 -5.67
CA GLY A 22 -5.23 -12.79 -6.97
C GLY A 22 -3.70 -12.75 -7.04
N ARG A 23 -3.16 -11.80 -7.80
CA ARG A 23 -1.71 -11.60 -7.97
C ARG A 23 -1.06 -10.74 -6.88
N LEU A 24 -1.86 -10.12 -6.02
CA LEU A 24 -1.40 -9.12 -5.06
C LEU A 24 -1.32 -9.71 -3.65
N THR A 25 -0.30 -9.31 -2.90
CA THR A 25 -0.19 -9.53 -1.46
C THR A 25 0.20 -8.23 -0.80
N GLY A 26 -0.60 -7.73 0.14
CA GLY A 26 -0.41 -6.37 0.62
C GLY A 26 -0.88 -6.11 2.05
N VAL A 27 -0.42 -4.97 2.55
CA VAL A 27 -0.72 -4.41 3.86
C VAL A 27 -1.26 -3.00 3.69
N HIS A 28 -2.18 -2.62 4.57
CA HIS A 28 -2.81 -1.31 4.56
C HIS A 28 -2.78 -0.75 5.98
N ASN A 29 -2.49 0.55 6.09
CA ASN A 29 -2.62 1.29 7.33
C ASN A 29 -3.43 2.57 7.07
N GLY A 30 -4.62 2.63 7.65
CA GLY A 30 -5.60 3.66 7.35
C GLY A 30 -7.03 3.16 7.52
N VAL A 31 -7.97 3.96 7.05
CA VAL A 31 -9.39 3.62 7.00
C VAL A 31 -9.94 4.00 5.63
N PHE A 32 -10.59 3.06 4.97
CA PHE A 32 -11.28 3.35 3.72
C PHE A 32 -12.74 3.70 4.01
N ALA A 33 -13.04 5.00 4.07
CA ALA A 33 -14.38 5.49 4.39
C ALA A 33 -15.47 5.00 3.41
N GLY A 34 -15.10 4.73 2.15
CA GLY A 34 -15.97 4.17 1.12
C GLY A 34 -16.28 2.68 1.28
N TYR A 35 -15.73 2.00 2.29
CA TYR A 35 -15.87 0.54 2.48
C TYR A 35 -17.32 0.06 2.43
N ARG A 36 -18.23 0.69 3.19
CA ARG A 36 -19.64 0.26 3.26
C ARG A 36 -20.36 0.30 1.90
N ARG A 37 -19.96 1.21 1.01
CA ARG A 37 -20.52 1.32 -0.34
C ARG A 37 -19.94 0.26 -1.29
N VAL A 38 -18.66 -0.04 -1.15
CA VAL A 38 -17.95 -0.94 -2.08
C VAL A 38 -18.07 -2.40 -1.68
N ALA A 39 -18.05 -2.72 -0.37
CA ALA A 39 -18.04 -4.08 0.13
C ALA A 39 -19.15 -4.98 -0.44
N PRO A 40 -20.43 -4.52 -0.58
CA PRO A 40 -21.49 -5.34 -1.17
C PRO A 40 -21.27 -5.73 -2.64
N THR A 41 -20.38 -5.03 -3.34
CA THR A 41 -20.05 -5.29 -4.76
C THR A 41 -18.88 -6.28 -4.93
N LEU A 42 -18.32 -6.75 -3.82
CA LEU A 42 -17.13 -7.60 -3.78
C LEU A 42 -17.42 -8.90 -3.03
N THR A 43 -16.79 -9.98 -3.46
CA THR A 43 -16.69 -11.21 -2.66
C THR A 43 -15.53 -11.04 -1.68
N LEU A 44 -15.86 -10.90 -0.40
CA LEU A 44 -14.90 -10.74 0.70
C LEU A 44 -14.94 -11.96 1.63
N GLU A 45 -13.78 -12.35 2.15
CA GLU A 45 -13.63 -13.42 3.13
C GLU A 45 -13.70 -12.88 4.58
N GLY A 46 -13.33 -11.62 4.76
CA GLY A 46 -13.38 -10.89 6.01
C GLY A 46 -14.30 -9.67 5.96
N GLU A 47 -14.23 -8.90 7.02
CA GLU A 47 -15.01 -7.69 7.30
C GLU A 47 -14.08 -6.46 7.32
N CYS A 48 -12.85 -6.61 6.82
CA CYS A 48 -11.84 -5.57 6.85
C CYS A 48 -11.85 -4.79 5.54
N ASP A 49 -11.88 -3.47 5.65
CA ASP A 49 -11.81 -2.54 4.53
C ASP A 49 -10.59 -2.73 3.62
N SER A 50 -9.50 -3.18 4.21
CA SER A 50 -8.25 -3.46 3.54
C SER A 50 -8.39 -4.60 2.52
N GLU A 51 -9.21 -5.62 2.81
CA GLU A 51 -9.49 -6.67 1.82
C GLU A 51 -10.19 -6.07 0.59
N ALA A 52 -11.17 -5.18 0.81
CA ALA A 52 -11.86 -4.51 -0.29
C ALA A 52 -10.90 -3.72 -1.18
N ILE A 53 -9.95 -2.97 -0.59
CA ILE A 53 -8.90 -2.26 -1.34
C ILE A 53 -8.12 -3.23 -2.22
N PHE A 54 -7.64 -4.36 -1.66
CA PHE A 54 -6.85 -5.32 -2.43
C PHE A 54 -7.65 -6.06 -3.50
N ARG A 55 -8.93 -6.35 -3.26
CA ARG A 55 -9.83 -6.92 -4.27
C ARG A 55 -10.07 -5.95 -5.42
N MET A 56 -10.22 -4.65 -5.14
CA MET A 56 -10.32 -3.61 -6.17
C MET A 56 -9.02 -3.52 -7.00
N LEU A 57 -7.86 -3.44 -6.33
CA LEU A 57 -6.56 -3.40 -7.00
C LEU A 57 -6.30 -4.66 -7.85
N ALA A 58 -6.72 -5.83 -7.37
CA ALA A 58 -6.54 -7.08 -8.11
C ALA A 58 -7.38 -7.16 -9.39
N LYS A 59 -8.50 -6.43 -9.46
CA LYS A 59 -9.33 -6.30 -10.68
C LYS A 59 -8.69 -5.41 -11.76
N THR A 60 -7.72 -4.56 -11.40
CA THR A 60 -7.02 -3.73 -12.40
C THR A 60 -6.07 -4.62 -13.22
N LYS A 61 -6.01 -4.38 -14.53
CA LYS A 61 -5.14 -5.15 -15.46
C LYS A 61 -3.72 -4.57 -15.54
N HIS A 62 -3.59 -3.26 -15.34
CA HIS A 62 -2.39 -2.46 -15.57
C HIS A 62 -2.17 -1.48 -14.41
N GLU A 63 -0.95 -0.93 -14.30
CA GLU A 63 -0.52 -0.06 -13.19
C GLU A 63 -1.29 1.27 -13.16
N ASP A 64 -1.62 1.82 -14.33
CA ASP A 64 -2.47 3.01 -14.51
C ASP A 64 -3.84 2.85 -13.84
N GLY A 65 -4.41 1.65 -13.86
CA GLY A 65 -5.69 1.34 -13.23
C GLY A 65 -5.66 1.42 -11.69
N PHE A 66 -4.49 1.44 -11.05
CA PHE A 66 -4.40 1.62 -9.60
C PHE A 66 -4.89 2.99 -9.15
N TRP A 67 -4.69 4.04 -9.97
CA TRP A 67 -5.13 5.39 -9.64
C TRP A 67 -6.64 5.48 -9.43
N GLY A 68 -7.45 4.82 -10.28
CA GLY A 68 -8.90 4.76 -10.07
C GLY A 68 -9.34 4.09 -8.77
N VAL A 69 -8.47 3.29 -8.13
CA VAL A 69 -8.71 2.78 -6.76
C VAL A 69 -8.23 3.80 -5.73
N PHE A 70 -7.04 4.38 -5.91
CA PHE A 70 -6.46 5.37 -5.00
C PHE A 70 -7.30 6.64 -4.89
N ASP A 71 -7.92 7.09 -5.97
CA ASP A 71 -8.81 8.25 -6.01
C ASP A 71 -10.09 8.04 -5.18
N GLN A 72 -10.45 6.78 -4.91
CA GLN A 72 -11.56 6.45 -4.02
C GLN A 72 -11.15 6.41 -2.54
N LEU A 73 -9.85 6.29 -2.25
CA LEU A 73 -9.36 6.24 -0.89
C LEU A 73 -9.39 7.66 -0.32
N SER A 74 -10.13 7.84 0.77
CA SER A 74 -10.15 9.10 1.51
C SER A 74 -8.80 9.38 2.22
N SER A 75 -8.75 10.43 3.02
CA SER A 75 -7.59 10.74 3.85
C SER A 75 -7.10 9.55 4.70
N TYR A 76 -5.80 9.56 5.01
CA TYR A 76 -5.11 8.62 5.91
C TYR A 76 -4.85 7.18 5.42
N ASN A 77 -4.83 6.93 4.12
CA ASN A 77 -4.55 5.60 3.56
C ASN A 77 -3.08 5.41 3.14
N ARG A 78 -2.42 4.35 3.64
CA ARG A 78 -1.10 3.88 3.18
C ARG A 78 -1.21 2.43 2.75
N VAL A 79 -0.95 2.17 1.48
CA VAL A 79 -1.13 0.84 0.89
C VAL A 79 0.22 0.38 0.37
N VAL A 80 0.70 -0.78 0.83
CA VAL A 80 1.93 -1.38 0.32
C VAL A 80 1.62 -2.80 -0.13
N PHE A 81 1.95 -3.15 -1.37
CA PHE A 81 1.66 -4.47 -1.90
C PHE A 81 2.67 -4.96 -2.93
N TRP A 82 2.89 -6.26 -2.91
CA TRP A 82 3.69 -6.99 -3.88
C TRP A 82 2.79 -7.55 -4.97
N ASP A 83 3.12 -7.26 -6.24
CA ASP A 83 2.53 -7.95 -7.39
C ASP A 83 3.49 -9.04 -7.86
N LYS A 84 3.12 -10.30 -7.60
CA LYS A 84 3.95 -11.46 -7.95
C LYS A 84 4.03 -11.70 -9.46
N LYS A 85 3.09 -11.18 -10.25
CA LYS A 85 3.08 -11.36 -11.71
C LYS A 85 4.15 -10.52 -12.38
N VAL A 86 4.30 -9.27 -11.95
CA VAL A 86 5.28 -8.32 -12.53
C VAL A 86 6.53 -8.12 -11.67
N ARG A 87 6.57 -8.77 -10.50
CA ARG A 87 7.68 -8.72 -9.53
C ARG A 87 8.03 -7.30 -9.08
N ARG A 88 7.00 -6.58 -8.61
CA ARG A 88 7.12 -5.19 -8.14
C ARG A 88 6.45 -5.00 -6.78
N LEU A 89 7.10 -4.21 -5.93
CA LEU A 89 6.51 -3.68 -4.71
C LEU A 89 6.01 -2.27 -5.00
N TYR A 90 4.72 -2.06 -4.73
CA TYR A 90 4.07 -0.76 -4.82
C TYR A 90 3.83 -0.22 -3.43
N ALA A 91 4.02 1.07 -3.26
CA ALA A 91 3.75 1.75 -2.00
C ALA A 91 3.10 3.11 -2.26
N TYR A 92 1.82 3.23 -1.92
CA TYR A 92 1.03 4.43 -2.05
C TYR A 92 0.86 5.10 -0.68
N CYS A 93 1.02 6.43 -0.63
CA CYS A 93 0.82 7.23 0.56
C CYS A 93 -0.13 8.39 0.26
N HIS A 94 -1.35 8.35 0.80
CA HIS A 94 -2.32 9.42 0.58
C HIS A 94 -1.92 10.73 1.29
N ASP A 95 -1.33 10.67 2.50
CA ASP A 95 -1.02 11.84 3.34
C ASP A 95 0.49 12.10 3.51
N ARG A 96 0.86 13.21 4.20
CA ARG A 96 2.27 13.65 4.33
C ARG A 96 3.11 12.85 5.33
N HIS A 97 2.49 12.12 6.25
CA HIS A 97 3.18 11.49 7.38
C HIS A 97 2.56 10.12 7.63
N GLY A 98 3.34 9.04 7.58
CA GLY A 98 2.83 7.69 7.84
C GLY A 98 3.37 6.60 6.91
N LEU A 99 4.30 6.94 6.02
CA LEU A 99 5.13 5.97 5.33
C LEU A 99 6.52 6.55 5.09
N ALA A 100 7.56 5.87 5.56
CA ALA A 100 8.94 6.23 5.37
C ALA A 100 9.69 5.09 4.68
N PHE A 101 10.70 5.46 3.91
CA PHE A 101 11.58 4.53 3.22
C PHE A 101 13.03 4.80 3.62
N VAL A 102 13.83 3.75 3.60
CA VAL A 102 15.28 3.87 3.60
C VAL A 102 15.86 2.87 2.63
N ARG A 103 16.83 3.32 1.83
CA ARG A 103 17.51 2.50 0.83
C ARG A 103 18.96 2.33 1.22
N ASP A 104 19.41 1.08 1.38
CA ASP A 104 20.82 0.75 1.45
C ASP A 104 21.27 0.26 0.08
N LYS A 105 21.98 1.13 -0.64
CA LYS A 105 22.50 0.82 -1.97
C LYS A 105 23.56 -0.27 -1.94
N ARG A 106 24.28 -0.44 -0.83
CA ARG A 106 25.33 -1.47 -0.69
C ARG A 106 24.73 -2.86 -0.67
N LEU A 107 23.58 -2.99 0.00
CA LEU A 107 22.84 -4.25 0.12
C LEU A 107 21.80 -4.45 -0.98
N GLY A 108 21.48 -3.40 -1.75
CA GLY A 108 20.37 -3.44 -2.72
C GLY A 108 19.00 -3.55 -2.06
N VAL A 109 18.85 -3.12 -0.80
CA VAL A 109 17.62 -3.29 0.01
C VAL A 109 16.90 -1.96 0.16
N VAL A 110 15.57 -2.01 0.11
CA VAL A 110 14.67 -0.93 0.54
C VAL A 110 13.85 -1.43 1.72
N TRP A 111 13.93 -0.72 2.85
CA TRP A 111 13.01 -0.92 3.98
C TRP A 111 11.95 0.17 3.94
N PHE A 112 10.76 -0.18 4.42
CA PHE A 112 9.67 0.76 4.60
C PHE A 112 8.97 0.51 5.93
N ALA A 113 8.44 1.57 6.52
CA ALA A 113 7.67 1.49 7.77
C ALA A 113 6.76 2.70 7.90
N THR A 114 5.71 2.59 8.71
CA THR A 114 4.82 3.75 9.00
C THR A 114 5.55 4.85 9.76
N THR A 115 6.65 4.53 10.46
CA THR A 115 7.43 5.47 11.25
C THR A 115 8.93 5.21 11.10
N LYS A 116 9.74 6.27 11.03
CA LYS A 116 11.21 6.18 10.91
C LYS A 116 11.88 5.39 12.04
N ARG A 117 11.30 5.33 13.24
CA ARG A 117 11.86 4.57 14.39
C ARG A 117 12.02 3.07 14.13
N HIS A 118 11.28 2.51 13.17
CA HIS A 118 11.39 1.08 12.80
C HIS A 118 12.29 0.86 11.59
N LEU A 119 12.89 1.92 11.03
CA LEU A 119 13.85 1.81 9.95
C LEU A 119 15.27 1.72 10.52
N PRO A 120 16.19 1.05 9.83
CA PRO A 120 17.62 1.13 10.14
C PRO A 120 18.09 2.59 10.25
N LEU A 121 19.01 2.84 11.19
CA LEU A 121 19.67 4.14 11.37
C LEU A 121 20.65 4.41 10.23
N LEU A 122 20.11 4.72 9.05
CA LEU A 122 20.87 5.18 7.90
C LEU A 122 20.53 6.66 7.64
N PRO A 123 21.50 7.48 7.23
CA PRO A 123 21.32 8.93 7.07
C PRO A 123 20.27 9.31 6.02
N ASN A 124 19.92 8.38 5.13
CA ASN A 124 19.10 8.64 3.94
C ASN A 124 17.64 8.17 4.09
N SER A 125 17.08 8.18 5.30
CA SER A 125 15.64 7.90 5.47
C SER A 125 14.79 9.06 4.95
N VAL A 126 13.84 8.76 4.07
CA VAL A 126 12.94 9.74 3.47
C VAL A 126 11.50 9.43 3.82
N TRP A 127 10.69 10.47 4.05
CA TRP A 127 9.25 10.31 4.11
C TRP A 127 8.70 10.15 2.69
N ALA A 128 7.67 9.32 2.54
CA ALA A 128 6.86 9.28 1.34
C ALA A 128 6.23 10.66 1.11
N GLN A 129 6.16 11.09 -0.15
CA GLN A 129 5.41 12.28 -0.50
C GLN A 129 3.91 11.98 -0.54
N GLN A 130 3.13 12.98 -0.15
CA GLN A 130 1.67 12.94 -0.23
C GLN A 130 1.21 12.67 -1.66
N GLY A 131 0.26 11.75 -1.83
CA GLY A 131 -0.33 11.39 -3.12
C GLY A 131 0.62 10.64 -4.07
N ALA A 132 1.78 10.18 -3.58
CA ALA A 132 2.76 9.50 -4.41
C ALA A 132 2.60 7.98 -4.39
N LEU A 133 2.79 7.37 -5.55
CA LEU A 133 2.99 5.94 -5.75
C LEU A 133 4.48 5.68 -5.97
N TYR A 134 5.06 4.84 -5.12
CA TYR A 134 6.43 4.35 -5.27
C TYR A 134 6.37 2.95 -5.87
N ILE A 135 7.14 2.73 -6.94
CA ILE A 135 7.23 1.46 -7.66
C ILE A 135 8.66 0.96 -7.52
N MET A 136 8.83 -0.17 -6.84
CA MET A 136 10.13 -0.77 -6.58
C MET A 136 10.23 -2.07 -7.35
N THR A 137 11.24 -2.15 -8.20
CA THR A 137 11.49 -3.34 -9.03
C THR A 137 12.54 -4.22 -8.39
N GLU A 138 12.31 -5.52 -8.44
CA GLU A 138 13.33 -6.50 -8.07
C GLU A 138 14.39 -6.56 -9.17
N ARG A 139 15.54 -5.91 -8.96
CA ARG A 139 16.67 -5.97 -9.89
C ARG A 139 18.01 -5.89 -9.18
N GLY A 140 18.51 -7.03 -8.68
CA GLY A 140 19.91 -7.21 -8.28
C GLY A 140 20.52 -6.04 -7.48
N PRO A 141 21.84 -5.80 -7.56
CA PRO A 141 22.49 -4.73 -6.79
C PRO A 141 22.04 -3.29 -7.16
N ASN A 142 21.20 -3.13 -8.19
CA ASN A 142 20.80 -1.83 -8.74
C ASN A 142 19.30 -1.51 -8.61
N GLY A 143 18.57 -2.20 -7.71
CA GLY A 143 17.11 -2.07 -7.54
C GLY A 143 16.58 -0.66 -7.76
N GLN A 144 15.65 -0.49 -8.71
CA GLN A 144 15.15 0.82 -9.11
C GLN A 144 13.89 1.17 -8.32
N VAL A 145 13.87 2.38 -7.76
CA VAL A 145 12.67 3.01 -7.18
C VAL A 145 12.23 4.09 -8.16
N LYS A 146 11.09 3.87 -8.83
CA LYS A 146 10.39 4.89 -9.60
C LYS A 146 9.33 5.52 -8.69
N LYS A 147 9.11 6.83 -8.84
CA LYS A 147 8.06 7.55 -8.13
C LYS A 147 7.13 8.17 -9.17
N GLU A 148 5.84 8.01 -8.96
CA GLU A 148 4.77 8.63 -9.72
C GLU A 148 3.90 9.45 -8.76
N ILE A 149 3.37 10.57 -9.23
CA ILE A 149 2.43 11.42 -8.49
C ILE A 149 1.13 11.38 -9.28
N GLY A 150 0.01 11.14 -8.61
CA GLY A 150 -1.30 11.19 -9.25
C GLY A 150 -1.61 12.59 -9.77
N ASN A 151 -2.46 12.69 -10.79
CA ASN A 151 -2.95 13.99 -11.26
C ASN A 151 -3.83 14.60 -10.16
N ALA A 152 -3.23 15.36 -9.24
CA ALA A 152 -3.99 16.24 -8.38
C ALA A 152 -4.48 17.41 -9.25
N THR A 153 -5.64 17.27 -9.89
CA THR A 153 -6.52 18.43 -10.03
C THR A 153 -6.95 18.79 -8.61
N LEU A 154 -6.20 19.74 -8.04
CA LEU A 154 -6.68 20.58 -6.95
C LEU A 154 -7.76 21.47 -7.57
N ASP A 155 -9.02 21.12 -7.34
CA ASP A 155 -10.12 22.08 -7.29
C ASP A 155 -10.77 21.98 -5.90
#